data_AF-A0A9Q0Y947-F1
#
_entry.id   AF-A0A9Q0Y947-F1
#
_cell.length_a   1.000
_cell.length_b   1.000
_cell.length_c   1.000
_cell.angle_alpha   90.00
_cell.angle_beta   90.00
_cell.angle_gamma   90.00
#
_symmetry.space_group_name_H-M   'P 1'
#
loop_
_entity.id
_entity.type
_entity.pdbx_description
1 polymer ?
#
loop_
_entity_poly.entity_id
_entity_poly.type
_entity_poly.pdbx_seq_one_letter_code
_entity_poly.pdbx_strand_id
1 'polypeptide(L)'
;LDESTSVAGLAVLLFVRYPFEMQIEELFLSEVLETYTTGNKVFKAIDKWVQKNDLEWSKFVDICSDGAATMVGKVKGAVSRMKHVAGNASSSHCHPSAFSGN
;
A
#
# COMPACT_ATOMS: atom_id res chain seq x y z
N LEU A 1 3.55 -1.10 2.67
CA LEU A 1 3.64 -0.67 1.26
C LEU A 1 5.08 -0.27 1.00
N ASP A 2 5.75 -0.99 0.12
CA ASP A 2 7.18 -0.87 -0.09
C ASP A 2 7.47 -0.78 -1.60
N GLU A 3 8.34 0.13 -2.00
CA GLU A 3 8.79 0.27 -3.40
C GLU A 3 10.20 -0.32 -3.51
N SER A 4 10.31 -1.48 -4.17
CA SER A 4 11.59 -2.14 -4.38
C SER A 4 12.08 -1.90 -5.81
N THR A 5 13.35 -1.55 -5.98
CA THR A 5 13.95 -1.37 -7.32
C THR A 5 14.79 -2.60 -7.66
N SER A 6 14.45 -3.30 -8.75
CA SER A 6 15.26 -4.39 -9.31
C SER A 6 15.93 -3.96 -10.62
N VAL A 7 16.90 -4.75 -11.10
CA VAL A 7 17.53 -4.54 -12.42
C VAL A 7 16.52 -4.61 -13.58
N ALA A 8 15.35 -5.23 -13.38
CA ALA A 8 14.29 -5.38 -14.37
C ALA A 8 13.22 -4.27 -14.30
N GLY A 9 13.28 -3.35 -13.33
CA GLY A 9 12.29 -2.29 -13.13
C GLY A 9 11.88 -2.10 -11.67
N LEU A 10 10.87 -1.24 -11.45
CA LEU A 10 10.34 -0.93 -10.12
C LEU A 10 9.22 -1.90 -9.76
N ALA A 11 9.29 -2.51 -8.59
CA ALA A 11 8.26 -3.37 -8.04
C ALA A 11 7.53 -2.66 -6.90
N VAL A 12 6.21 -2.74 -6.89
CA VAL A 12 5.37 -2.31 -5.77
C VAL A 12 4.98 -3.54 -4.98
N LEU A 13 5.32 -3.54 -3.69
CA LEU A 13 4.95 -4.56 -2.73
C LEU A 13 3.86 -4.03 -1.80
N LEU A 14 2.69 -4.65 -1.85
CA LEU A 14 1.60 -4.37 -0.92
C LEU A 14 1.38 -5.59 -0.02
N PHE A 15 1.38 -5.31 1.28
CA PHE A 15 1.02 -6.24 2.33
C PHE A 15 -0.26 -5.73 2.98
N VAL A 16 -1.32 -6.55 2.96
CA VAL A 16 -2.59 -6.26 3.62
C VAL A 16 -2.77 -7.26 4.76
N ARG A 17 -2.99 -6.75 5.97
CA ARG A 17 -3.29 -7.57 7.14
C ARG A 17 -4.72 -7.32 7.58
N TYR A 18 -5.46 -8.38 7.85
CA TYR A 18 -6.81 -8.27 8.39
C TYR A 18 -7.06 -9.35 9.44
N PRO A 19 -7.88 -9.05 10.46
CA PRO A 19 -8.34 -10.06 11.38
C PRO A 19 -9.32 -10.99 10.66
N PHE A 20 -9.06 -12.30 10.73
CA PHE A 20 -9.97 -13.33 10.28
C PHE A 20 -10.13 -14.38 11.38
N GLU A 21 -11.37 -14.56 11.83
CA GLU A 21 -11.70 -15.36 13.03
C GLU A 21 -10.90 -14.91 14.26
N MET A 22 -9.92 -15.71 14.69
CA MET A 22 -9.04 -15.45 15.84
C MET A 22 -7.57 -15.25 15.44
N GLN A 23 -7.29 -15.09 14.14
CA GLN A 23 -5.94 -14.95 13.60
C GLN A 23 -5.81 -13.70 12.74
N ILE A 24 -4.56 -13.27 12.51
CA ILE A 24 -4.26 -12.23 11.52
C ILE A 24 -3.88 -12.95 10.23
N GLU A 25 -4.64 -12.69 9.17
CA GLU A 25 -4.31 -13.16 7.83
C GLU A 25 -3.58 -12.07 7.03
N GLU A 26 -2.75 -12.52 6.10
CA GLU A 26 -1.93 -11.65 5.27
C GLU A 26 -2.17 -11.93 3.78
N LEU A 27 -2.49 -10.88 3.03
CA LEU A 27 -2.56 -10.90 1.57
C LEU A 27 -1.40 -10.10 0.99
N PHE A 28 -0.82 -10.62 -0.09
CA PHE A 28 0.37 -10.06 -0.71
C PHE A 28 0.16 -9.79 -2.20
N LEU A 29 0.61 -8.62 -2.63
CA LEU A 29 0.77 -8.25 -4.03
C LEU A 29 2.22 -7.88 -4.28
N SER A 30 2.77 -8.45 -5.35
CA SER A 30 4.02 -8.01 -5.98
C SER A 30 3.72 -7.70 -7.43
N GLU A 31 3.73 -6.42 -7.79
CA GLU A 31 3.48 -5.97 -9.16
C GLU A 31 4.69 -5.20 -9.69
N VAL A 32 5.22 -5.64 -10.84
CA VAL A 32 6.32 -4.95 -11.52
C VAL A 32 5.73 -3.86 -12.41
N LEU A 33 6.19 -2.62 -12.22
CA LEU A 33 5.82 -1.45 -12.99
C LEU A 33 6.97 -1.09 -13.93
N GLU A 34 6.76 -1.29 -15.23
CA GLU A 34 7.82 -1.29 -16.25
C GLU A 34 8.50 0.06 -16.54
N THR A 35 8.12 1.21 -15.93
CA THR A 35 8.88 2.49 -15.98
C THR A 35 8.11 3.67 -15.35
N TYR A 36 8.86 4.62 -14.76
CA TYR A 36 8.38 5.87 -14.14
C TYR A 36 7.22 5.64 -13.16
N THR A 37 7.55 5.26 -11.92
CA THR A 37 6.58 5.18 -10.83
C THR A 37 6.14 6.59 -10.46
N THR A 38 4.92 6.92 -10.84
CA THR A 38 4.21 8.06 -10.24
C THR A 38 3.26 7.49 -9.21
N GLY A 39 2.98 8.24 -8.15
CA GLY A 39 2.01 7.81 -7.14
C GLY A 39 0.64 7.44 -7.72
N ASN A 40 0.27 7.99 -8.88
CA ASN A 40 -0.94 7.60 -9.61
C ASN A 40 -0.88 6.19 -10.24
N LYS A 41 0.26 5.81 -10.84
CA LYS A 41 0.42 4.45 -11.40
C LYS A 41 0.39 3.40 -10.29
N VAL A 42 1.10 3.68 -9.19
CA VAL A 42 1.13 2.83 -7.99
C VAL A 42 -0.27 2.69 -7.38
N PHE A 43 -1.00 3.80 -7.23
CA PHE A 43 -2.38 3.77 -6.77
C PHE A 43 -3.27 2.91 -7.67
N LYS A 44 -3.19 3.05 -8.99
CA LYS A 44 -4.02 2.27 -9.93
C LYS A 44 -3.72 0.77 -9.90
N ALA A 45 -2.46 0.38 -9.74
CA ALA A 45 -2.06 -1.02 -9.58
C ALA A 45 -2.71 -1.61 -8.32
N ILE A 46 -2.59 -0.91 -7.19
CA ILE A 46 -3.18 -1.34 -5.93
C ILE A 46 -4.71 -1.33 -5.98
N ASP A 47 -5.33 -0.30 -6.56
CA ASP A 47 -6.79 -0.22 -6.69
C ASP A 47 -7.37 -1.37 -7.52
N LYS A 48 -6.72 -1.74 -8.62
CA LYS A 48 -7.08 -2.94 -9.39
C LYS A 48 -6.95 -4.21 -8.56
N TRP A 49 -5.90 -4.33 -7.75
CA TRP A 49 -5.73 -5.50 -6.88
C TRP A 49 -6.78 -5.55 -5.78
N VAL A 50 -7.10 -4.42 -5.14
CA VAL A 50 -8.15 -4.32 -4.12
C VAL A 50 -9.49 -4.76 -4.70
N GLN A 51 -9.86 -4.25 -5.88
CA GLN A 51 -11.08 -4.65 -6.59
C GLN A 51 -11.08 -6.13 -6.99
N LYS A 52 -9.94 -6.66 -7.47
CA LYS A 52 -9.81 -8.07 -7.86
C LYS A 52 -10.00 -9.05 -6.68
N ASN A 53 -9.69 -8.61 -5.46
CA ASN A 53 -9.86 -9.41 -4.25
C ASN A 53 -11.16 -9.09 -3.50
N ASP A 54 -12.10 -8.38 -4.13
CA ASP A 54 -13.37 -7.96 -3.53
C ASP A 54 -13.21 -7.21 -2.19
N LEU A 55 -12.11 -6.48 -2.06
CA LEU A 55 -11.81 -5.65 -0.88
C LEU A 55 -12.39 -4.25 -1.06
N GLU A 56 -12.81 -3.65 0.05
CA GLU A 56 -13.35 -2.29 0.07
C GLU A 56 -12.35 -1.34 0.74
N TRP A 57 -12.01 -0.24 0.06
CA TRP A 57 -11.11 0.79 0.60
C TRP A 57 -11.59 1.37 1.94
N SER A 58 -12.90 1.45 2.16
CA SER A 58 -13.51 1.91 3.42
C SER A 58 -13.14 1.08 4.65
N LYS A 59 -12.71 -0.17 4.45
CA LYS A 59 -12.30 -1.09 5.52
C LYS A 59 -10.82 -0.95 5.89
N PHE A 60 -10.03 -0.20 5.11
CA PHE A 60 -8.63 0.02 5.40
C PHE A 60 -8.49 1.01 6.56
N VAL A 61 -7.81 0.58 7.62
CA VAL A 61 -7.64 1.38 8.84
C VAL A 61 -6.31 2.12 8.89
N ASP A 62 -5.23 1.50 8.39
CA ASP A 62 -3.90 2.11 8.35
C ASP A 62 -3.16 1.76 7.06
N ILE A 63 -2.38 2.72 6.57
CA ILE A 63 -1.52 2.57 5.39
C ILE A 63 -0.09 2.90 5.79
N CYS A 64 0.73 1.86 5.86
CA CYS A 64 2.13 1.97 6.24
C CYS A 64 2.99 1.99 4.97
N SER A 65 3.85 3.00 4.78
CA SER A 65 4.82 3.07 3.67
C SER A 65 6.25 3.34 4.11
N ASP A 66 7.24 2.95 3.30
CA ASP A 66 8.67 3.27 3.50
C ASP A 66 8.99 4.78 3.48
N GLY A 67 8.05 5.61 3.03
CA GLY A 67 8.23 7.05 2.94
C GLY A 67 8.87 7.54 1.65
N ALA A 68 9.03 6.70 0.63
CA ALA A 68 9.57 7.12 -0.65
C ALA A 68 8.76 8.29 -1.23
N ALA A 69 9.43 9.24 -1.88
CA ALA A 69 8.80 10.50 -2.35
C ALA A 69 7.62 10.25 -3.31
N THR A 70 7.69 9.18 -4.10
CA THR A 70 6.62 8.69 -4.98
C THR A 70 5.35 8.30 -4.21
N MET A 71 5.50 7.92 -2.95
CA MET A 71 4.47 7.37 -2.07
C MET A 71 3.84 8.45 -1.19
N VAL A 72 4.66 9.30 -0.57
CA VAL A 72 4.21 10.31 0.43
C VAL A 72 3.94 11.71 -0.12
N GLY A 73 4.08 11.93 -1.44
CA GLY A 73 3.79 13.22 -2.05
C GLY A 73 2.39 13.74 -1.67
N LYS A 74 2.30 14.92 -1.05
CA LYS A 74 1.07 15.48 -0.45
C LYS A 74 -0.17 15.44 -1.35
N VAL A 75 0.00 15.61 -2.66
CA VAL A 75 -1.10 15.63 -3.65
C VAL A 75 -0.97 14.52 -4.69
N LYS A 76 0.26 14.19 -5.11
CA LYS A 76 0.50 13.24 -6.20
C LYS A 76 0.96 11.85 -5.73
N GLY A 77 1.26 11.70 -4.45
CA GLY A 77 1.75 10.45 -3.85
C GLY A 77 0.68 9.36 -3.81
N ALA A 78 1.13 8.11 -3.88
CA ALA A 78 0.24 6.95 -3.85
C ALA A 78 -0.56 6.88 -2.54
N VAL A 79 0.10 7.08 -1.40
CA VAL A 79 -0.52 7.03 -0.06
C VAL A 79 -1.58 8.12 0.07
N SER A 80 -1.30 9.34 -0.37
CA SER A 80 -2.28 10.44 -0.36
C SER A 80 -3.55 10.10 -1.14
N ARG A 81 -3.42 9.40 -2.28
CA ARG A 81 -4.57 8.95 -3.09
C ARG A 81 -5.34 7.83 -2.41
N MET A 82 -4.65 6.88 -1.80
CA MET A 82 -5.27 5.78 -1.04
C MET A 82 -6.07 6.33 0.14
N LYS A 83 -5.51 7.28 0.90
CA LYS A 83 -6.24 7.95 1.99
C LYS A 83 -7.52 8.62 1.51
N HIS A 84 -7.48 9.26 0.34
CA HIS A 84 -8.65 9.92 -0.21
C HIS A 84 -9.79 8.94 -0.51
N VAL A 85 -9.49 7.73 -0.99
CA VAL A 85 -10.53 6.70 -1.26
C VAL A 85 -10.90 5.88 -0.02
N ALA A 86 -9.98 5.72 0.94
CA ALA A 86 -10.22 5.03 2.20
C ALA A 86 -10.91 5.92 3.26
N GLY A 87 -11.01 7.23 3.02
CA GLY A 87 -11.70 8.19 3.87
C GLY A 87 -10.97 8.47 5.19
N ASN A 88 -11.11 7.56 6.15
CA ASN A 88 -10.63 7.73 7.53
C ASN A 88 -9.31 6.98 7.83
N ALA A 89 -8.72 6.31 6.84
CA ALA A 89 -7.47 5.58 7.05
C ALA A 89 -6.34 6.50 7.53
N SER A 90 -5.64 6.07 8.59
CA SER A 90 -4.38 6.68 8.98
C SER A 90 -3.28 6.30 7.99
N SER A 91 -2.17 7.03 8.04
CA SER A 91 -0.98 6.69 7.28
C SER A 91 0.26 6.92 8.11
N SER A 92 1.13 5.93 8.16
CA SER A 92 2.35 5.93 8.95
C SER A 92 3.57 5.63 8.09
N HIS A 93 4.73 6.05 8.55
CA HIS A 93 5.99 5.53 8.02
C HIS A 93 6.26 4.19 8.67
N CYS A 94 6.53 3.16 7.86
CA CYS A 94 6.85 1.84 8.38
C CYS A 94 8.15 1.88 9.16
N HIS A 95 8.04 1.86 10.48
CA HIS A 95 9.16 1.59 11.36
C HIS A 95 9.26 0.07 11.53
N PRO A 96 10.45 -0.56 11.36
CA PRO A 96 10.63 -2.01 11.47
C PRO A 96 10.13 -2.63 12.80
N SER A 97 9.92 -1.83 13.85
CA SER A 97 9.47 -2.28 15.17
C SER A 97 7.97 -2.11 15.46
N ALA A 98 7.17 -1.50 14.57
CA ALA A 98 5.75 -1.24 14.81
C ALA A 98 4.85 -2.49 14.69
N PHE A 99 5.41 -3.66 14.41
CA PHE A 99 4.68 -4.93 14.24
C PHE A 99 4.65 -5.82 15.48
N SER A 100 5.23 -5.40 16.60
CA SER A 100 5.00 -6.06 17.88
C SER A 100 3.73 -5.51 18.52
N GLY A 101 2.61 -6.17 18.24
CA GLY A 101 1.41 -6.01 19.05
C GLY A 101 1.74 -6.29 20.52
N ASN A 102 1.22 -5.43 21.39
CA ASN A 102 1.13 -5.66 22.82
C ASN A 102 -0.23 -6.31 23.11
#